data_AF-A0A4U1JAN5-F1
#
_entry.id   AF-A0A4U1JAN5-F1
#
_cell.length_a   1.000
_cell.length_b   1.000
_cell.length_c   1.000
_cell.angle_alpha   90.00
_cell.angle_beta   90.00
_cell.angle_gamma   90.00
#
_symmetry.space_group_name_H-M   'P 1'
#
loop_
_entity.id
_entity.type
_entity.pdbx_description
1 polymer ?
#
loop_
_entity_poly.entity_id
_entity_poly.type
_entity_poly.pdbx_seq_one_letter_code
_entity_poly.pdbx_strand_id
1 'polypeptide(L)'
;MAVQLTGPEGFAFARRSVGPSRPPERLALVSRAGTLLFVVDRYEISFADGIRETVYLERLERLLRLDEDPDRGFYEANNAGTDPDELLEKLFATETKRHVGLLRSHFEARSPVAIEVHANVVYRLMQEDDWEAMLAFLNERLPEGGALSIEEIKNFDVEAMIAFDPEEDEPAREDGTGFVMYFHEQDEEDDGLPLLGLCILAHAVVHDIDWMDVEEEPLYDRVLWRAG
;
A
#
# COMPACT_ATOMS: atom_id res chain seq x y z
N MET A 1 -0.86 14.75 11.61
CA MET A 1 -2.07 14.83 12.45
C MET A 1 -2.39 13.42 12.94
N ALA A 2 -2.73 13.22 14.22
CA ALA A 2 -3.06 11.91 14.77
C ALA A 2 -4.57 11.79 14.98
N VAL A 3 -5.17 10.72 14.47
CA VAL A 3 -6.55 10.31 14.80
C VAL A 3 -6.46 9.40 16.02
N GLN A 4 -7.22 9.72 17.07
CA GLN A 4 -7.31 8.94 18.30
C GLN A 4 -8.62 8.16 18.29
N LEU A 5 -8.53 6.82 18.22
CA LEU A 5 -9.67 5.91 18.31
C LEU A 5 -9.61 5.17 19.66
N THR A 6 -10.72 5.12 20.36
CA THR A 6 -10.87 4.48 21.68
C THR A 6 -11.60 3.14 21.55
N GLY A 7 -10.96 2.05 21.98
CA GLY A 7 -11.52 0.72 22.09
C GLY A 7 -11.59 0.21 23.54
N PRO A 8 -12.51 -0.72 23.87
CA PRO A 8 -12.73 -1.20 25.22
C PRO A 8 -11.77 -2.36 25.53
N GLU A 9 -10.66 -2.08 26.24
CA GLU A 9 -9.87 -3.03 27.08
C GLU A 9 -8.48 -2.46 27.49
N GLY A 10 -8.36 -1.16 27.78
CA GLY A 10 -7.19 -0.64 28.48
C GLY A 10 -5.88 -0.54 27.67
N PHE A 11 -5.89 -0.75 26.35
CA PHE A 11 -4.77 -0.47 25.47
C PHE A 11 -4.90 0.93 24.84
N ALA A 12 -3.81 1.70 24.85
CA ALA A 12 -3.75 3.01 24.20
C ALA A 12 -3.32 2.86 22.74
N PHE A 13 -4.24 3.11 21.81
CA PHE A 13 -3.96 3.12 20.37
C PHE A 13 -3.32 4.45 19.99
N ALA A 14 -2.11 4.39 19.45
CA ALA A 14 -1.47 5.55 18.83
C ALA A 14 -1.11 5.18 17.39
N ARG A 15 -1.94 5.63 16.44
CA ARG A 15 -1.61 5.61 15.01
C ARG A 15 -0.51 6.64 14.78
N ARG A 16 0.69 6.19 14.41
CA ARG A 16 1.82 7.07 14.07
C ARG A 16 2.19 6.87 12.61
N SER A 17 1.71 7.77 11.75
CA SER A 17 2.30 7.94 10.41
C SER A 17 3.59 8.73 10.56
N VAL A 18 4.71 8.18 10.08
CA VAL A 18 6.04 8.80 10.14
C VAL A 18 6.40 9.29 8.74
N GLY A 19 5.84 10.43 8.34
CA GLY A 19 6.16 11.09 7.06
C GLY A 19 5.01 11.93 6.51
N PRO A 20 5.20 12.63 5.38
CA PRO A 20 4.12 13.23 4.61
C PRO A 20 3.31 12.11 3.95
N SER A 21 2.58 11.30 4.72
CA SER A 21 1.72 10.27 4.15
C SER A 21 0.56 10.93 3.43
N ARG A 22 0.33 10.55 2.17
CA ARG A 22 -0.97 10.82 1.55
C ARG A 22 -2.04 10.12 2.42
N PRO A 23 -3.16 10.79 2.78
CA PRO A 23 -4.22 10.15 3.55
C PRO A 23 -4.61 8.80 2.93
N PRO A 24 -4.90 7.73 3.68
CA PRO A 24 -5.39 6.48 3.11
C PRO A 24 -6.62 6.68 2.21
N GLU A 25 -7.46 7.68 2.52
CA GLU A 25 -8.57 8.11 1.66
C GLU A 25 -8.09 8.65 0.29
N ARG A 26 -6.94 9.33 0.22
CA ARG A 26 -6.32 9.76 -1.03
C ARG A 26 -5.62 8.62 -1.77
N LEU A 27 -5.11 7.63 -1.07
CA LEU A 27 -4.58 6.41 -1.69
C LEU A 27 -5.70 5.53 -2.27
N ALA A 28 -6.87 5.46 -1.61
CA ALA A 28 -8.08 4.82 -2.15
C ALA A 28 -8.64 5.57 -3.38
N LEU A 29 -8.36 6.87 -3.49
CA LEU A 29 -8.68 7.69 -4.67
C LEU A 29 -7.72 7.48 -5.85
N VAL A 30 -6.49 7.00 -5.63
CA VAL A 30 -5.49 6.72 -6.71
C VAL A 30 -6.03 5.74 -7.72
N SER A 31 -6.95 4.86 -7.33
CA SER A 31 -7.12 3.63 -8.08
C SER A 31 -8.50 3.49 -8.71
N ARG A 32 -9.61 3.66 -7.97
CA ARG A 32 -10.93 3.10 -8.40
C ARG A 32 -10.83 1.63 -8.90
N ALA A 33 -9.70 0.97 -8.65
CA ALA A 33 -9.20 -0.24 -9.29
C ALA A 33 -8.17 -0.89 -8.33
N GLY A 34 -8.16 -2.20 -8.23
CA GLY A 34 -7.33 -2.90 -7.28
C GLY A 34 -7.91 -2.93 -5.89
N THR A 35 -7.31 -3.78 -5.07
CA THR A 35 -7.76 -4.09 -3.74
C THR A 35 -6.75 -3.56 -2.72
N LEU A 36 -7.24 -2.84 -1.72
CA LEU A 36 -6.44 -2.38 -0.60
C LEU A 36 -6.07 -3.59 0.29
N LEU A 37 -4.79 -3.70 0.64
CA LEU A 37 -4.26 -4.66 1.60
C LEU A 37 -3.46 -3.95 2.68
N PHE A 38 -3.50 -4.54 3.87
CA PHE A 38 -2.44 -4.37 4.84
C PHE A 38 -1.64 -5.67 4.96
N VAL A 39 -0.32 -5.55 4.88
CA VAL A 39 0.60 -6.69 4.93
C VAL A 39 1.54 -6.51 6.11
N VAL A 40 1.42 -7.37 7.12
CA VAL A 40 2.28 -7.34 8.30
C VAL A 40 3.73 -7.68 7.90
N ASP A 41 4.65 -6.77 8.16
CA ASP A 41 6.09 -6.99 7.97
C ASP A 41 6.67 -7.68 9.21
N ARG A 42 6.45 -7.05 10.38
CA ARG A 42 7.12 -7.47 11.62
C ARG A 42 6.45 -6.98 12.89
N TYR A 43 6.90 -7.57 13.99
CA TYR A 43 6.56 -7.21 15.35
C TYR A 43 7.81 -6.70 16.07
N GLU A 44 7.74 -5.52 16.67
CA GLU A 44 8.80 -4.98 17.52
C GLU A 44 8.38 -5.07 18.98
N ILE A 45 9.10 -5.88 19.75
CA ILE A 45 8.79 -6.18 21.13
C ILE A 45 9.74 -5.39 22.02
N SER A 46 9.19 -4.54 22.89
CA SER A 46 9.94 -3.85 23.93
C SER A 46 9.81 -4.59 25.25
N PHE A 47 10.93 -4.78 25.94
CA PHE A 47 10.99 -5.46 27.24
C PHE A 47 11.22 -4.48 28.39
N ALA A 48 10.90 -4.91 29.61
CA ALA A 48 11.08 -4.10 30.82
C ALA A 48 12.56 -3.75 31.10
N ASP A 49 13.50 -4.54 30.57
CA ASP A 49 14.95 -4.29 30.64
C ASP A 49 15.43 -3.23 29.64
N GLY A 50 14.54 -2.68 28.80
CA GLY A 50 14.83 -1.68 27.78
C GLY A 50 15.34 -2.25 26.46
N ILE A 51 15.51 -3.57 26.34
CA ILE A 51 15.90 -4.23 25.09
C ILE A 51 14.69 -4.29 24.15
N ARG A 52 14.97 -4.23 22.84
CA ARG A 52 13.99 -4.48 21.78
C ARG A 52 14.35 -5.73 20.98
N GLU A 53 13.34 -6.44 20.52
CA GLU A 53 13.47 -7.58 19.64
C GLU A 53 12.50 -7.49 18.47
N THR A 54 12.99 -7.83 17.29
CA THR A 54 12.22 -7.81 16.06
C THR A 54 11.89 -9.23 15.63
N VAL A 55 10.61 -9.51 15.46
CA VAL A 55 10.10 -10.77 14.92
C VAL A 55 9.48 -10.47 13.57
N TYR A 56 10.13 -10.89 12.49
CA TYR A 56 9.54 -10.81 11.14
C TYR A 56 8.42 -11.82 10.98
N LEU A 57 7.38 -11.47 10.21
CA LEU A 57 6.22 -12.31 9.97
C LEU A 57 6.62 -13.71 9.48
N GLU A 58 7.57 -13.81 8.54
CA GLU A 58 8.11 -15.08 8.01
C GLU A 58 8.67 -16.03 9.08
N ARG A 59 9.11 -15.48 10.22
CA ARG A 59 9.68 -16.26 11.32
C ARG A 59 8.69 -16.51 12.45
N LEU A 60 7.55 -15.82 12.43
CA LEU A 60 6.53 -15.85 13.48
C LEU A 60 6.02 -17.27 13.71
N GLU A 61 5.68 -17.98 12.64
CA GLU A 61 5.12 -19.32 12.72
C GLU A 61 6.09 -20.31 13.34
N ARG A 62 7.36 -20.25 12.92
CA ARG A 62 8.41 -21.10 13.50
C ARG A 62 8.65 -20.76 14.97
N LEU A 63 8.67 -19.48 15.32
CA LEU A 63 8.89 -19.01 16.68
C LEU A 63 7.76 -19.47 17.62
N LEU A 64 6.52 -19.35 17.15
CA LEU A 64 5.31 -19.65 17.92
C LEU A 64 4.78 -21.08 17.74
N ARG A 65 5.40 -21.87 16.85
CA ARG A 65 4.99 -23.22 16.45
C ARG A 65 3.55 -23.25 15.93
N LEU A 66 3.21 -22.29 15.08
CA LEU A 66 1.92 -22.22 14.39
C LEU A 66 1.94 -23.10 13.14
N ASP A 67 0.77 -23.53 12.71
CA ASP A 67 0.60 -24.14 11.39
C ASP A 67 0.91 -23.10 10.30
N GLU A 68 1.53 -23.55 9.22
CA GLU A 68 1.83 -22.72 8.05
C GLU A 68 0.52 -22.20 7.44
N ASP A 69 0.40 -20.88 7.34
CA ASP A 69 -0.74 -20.17 6.78
C ASP A 69 -0.21 -19.13 5.77
N PRO A 70 -0.39 -19.36 4.46
CA PRO A 70 0.13 -18.47 3.42
C PRO A 70 -0.50 -17.08 3.45
N ASP A 71 -1.69 -16.95 4.04
CA ASP A 71 -2.43 -15.69 4.15
C ASP A 71 -2.17 -15.00 5.50
N ARG A 72 -1.30 -15.54 6.35
CA ARG A 72 -1.02 -14.96 7.66
C ARG A 72 -0.41 -13.58 7.49
N GLY A 73 -1.02 -12.59 8.16
CA GLY A 73 -0.53 -11.21 8.12
C GLY A 73 -1.01 -10.44 6.88
N PHE A 74 -1.80 -11.05 5.99
CA PHE A 74 -2.42 -10.39 4.85
C PHE A 74 -3.88 -10.06 5.17
N TYR A 75 -4.22 -8.79 5.02
CA TYR A 75 -5.55 -8.27 5.33
C TYR A 75 -6.08 -7.51 4.14
N GLU A 76 -6.94 -8.18 3.38
CA GLU A 76 -7.50 -7.65 2.14
C GLU A 76 -8.88 -7.02 2.36
N ALA A 77 -9.11 -5.89 1.69
CA ALA A 77 -10.41 -5.23 1.57
C ALA A 77 -11.38 -6.09 0.78
N ASN A 78 -12.67 -6.06 1.14
CA ASN A 78 -13.65 -6.90 0.46
C ASN A 78 -14.11 -6.30 -0.89
N ASN A 79 -13.80 -5.02 -1.14
CA ASN A 79 -14.06 -4.28 -2.39
C ASN A 79 -13.35 -2.92 -2.34
N ALA A 80 -13.28 -2.25 -3.50
CA ALA A 80 -12.66 -0.92 -3.67
C ALA A 80 -13.31 0.22 -2.86
N GLY A 81 -14.53 0.02 -2.33
CA GLY A 81 -15.23 0.99 -1.48
C GLY A 81 -15.04 0.77 0.02
N THR A 82 -14.23 -0.23 0.43
CA THR A 82 -13.96 -0.50 1.84
C THR A 82 -13.21 0.69 2.45
N ASP A 83 -13.72 1.21 3.57
CA ASP A 83 -13.02 2.25 4.32
C ASP A 83 -11.69 1.68 4.85
N PRO A 84 -10.53 2.31 4.58
CA PRO A 84 -9.25 1.88 5.11
C PRO A 84 -9.24 1.68 6.64
N ASP A 85 -10.04 2.48 7.38
CA ASP A 85 -10.14 2.34 8.83
C ASP A 85 -10.87 1.03 9.23
N GLU A 86 -11.87 0.58 8.47
CA GLU A 86 -12.53 -0.72 8.70
C GLU A 86 -11.55 -1.90 8.51
N LEU A 87 -10.70 -1.81 7.49
CA LEU A 87 -9.70 -2.83 7.24
C LEU A 87 -8.61 -2.83 8.32
N LEU A 88 -8.21 -1.65 8.80
CA LEU A 88 -7.28 -1.51 9.90
C LEU A 88 -7.85 -2.09 11.21
N GLU A 89 -9.14 -1.87 11.49
CA GLU A 89 -9.82 -2.46 12.65
C GLU A 89 -9.84 -3.99 12.58
N LYS A 90 -10.12 -4.56 11.40
CA LYS A 90 -10.08 -6.02 11.16
C LYS A 90 -8.69 -6.58 11.44
N LEU A 91 -7.66 -5.91 10.92
CA LEU A 91 -6.26 -6.28 11.14
C LEU A 91 -5.95 -6.24 12.63
N PHE A 92 -6.24 -5.13 13.30
CA PHE A 92 -5.99 -4.94 14.71
C PHE A 92 -6.64 -6.04 15.57
N ALA A 93 -7.92 -6.30 15.35
CA ALA A 93 -8.68 -7.30 16.11
C ALA A 93 -8.10 -8.71 15.91
N THR A 94 -7.69 -9.03 14.68
CA THR A 94 -7.16 -10.35 14.34
C THR A 94 -5.76 -10.55 14.92
N GLU A 95 -4.86 -9.60 14.74
CA GLU A 95 -3.47 -9.67 15.21
C GLU A 95 -3.39 -9.68 16.74
N THR A 96 -4.23 -8.88 17.41
CA THR A 96 -4.35 -8.89 18.87
C THR A 96 -4.76 -10.25 19.39
N LYS A 97 -5.79 -10.85 18.77
CA LYS A 97 -6.32 -12.15 19.16
C LYS A 97 -5.37 -13.30 18.85
N ARG A 98 -4.72 -13.27 17.68
CA ARG A 98 -3.93 -14.40 17.17
C ARG A 98 -2.47 -14.36 17.57
N HIS A 99 -1.81 -13.20 17.53
CA HIS A 99 -0.34 -13.15 17.59
C HIS A 99 0.18 -12.41 18.81
N VAL A 100 -0.41 -11.27 19.18
CA VAL A 100 0.07 -10.46 20.32
C VAL A 100 0.04 -11.27 21.63
N GLY A 101 -1.04 -12.00 21.91
CA GLY A 101 -1.14 -12.83 23.11
C GLY A 101 -0.12 -13.99 23.13
N LEU A 102 0.15 -14.58 21.97
CA LEU A 102 1.14 -15.65 21.83
C LEU A 102 2.57 -15.13 22.00
N LEU A 103 2.90 -13.98 21.41
CA LEU A 103 4.19 -13.33 21.58
C LEU A 103 4.41 -12.94 23.05
N ARG A 104 3.40 -12.37 23.72
CA ARG A 104 3.50 -12.08 25.16
C ARG A 104 3.79 -13.32 26.00
N SER A 105 3.10 -14.43 25.68
CA SER A 105 3.30 -15.70 26.39
C SER A 105 4.66 -16.33 26.10
N HIS A 106 5.09 -16.30 24.84
CA HIS A 106 6.40 -16.82 24.42
C HIS A 106 7.55 -16.09 25.13
N PHE A 107 7.44 -14.78 25.27
CA PHE A 107 8.47 -13.95 25.90
C PHE A 107 8.19 -13.59 27.37
N GLU A 108 7.25 -14.26 28.05
CA GLU A 108 6.81 -13.92 29.41
C GLU A 108 7.99 -13.74 30.39
N ALA A 109 8.99 -14.63 30.31
CA ALA A 109 10.18 -14.60 31.17
C ALA A 109 11.01 -13.31 31.05
N ARG A 110 10.88 -12.57 29.95
CA ARG A 110 11.57 -11.29 29.70
C ARG A 110 10.68 -10.07 29.94
N SER A 111 9.44 -10.26 30.39
CA SER A 111 8.50 -9.19 30.72
C SER A 111 8.29 -8.19 29.56
N PRO A 112 7.63 -8.60 28.46
CA PRO A 112 7.31 -7.70 27.36
C PRO A 112 6.36 -6.59 27.83
N VAL A 113 6.78 -5.33 27.65
CA VAL A 113 6.03 -4.12 28.04
C VAL A 113 5.40 -3.40 26.87
N ALA A 114 5.82 -3.71 25.64
CA ALA A 114 5.07 -3.31 24.46
C ALA A 114 5.33 -4.27 23.28
N ILE A 115 4.34 -4.41 22.41
CA ILE A 115 4.47 -5.06 21.10
C ILE A 115 3.91 -4.11 20.05
N GLU A 116 4.77 -3.64 19.17
CA GLU A 116 4.44 -2.80 18.03
C GLU A 116 4.28 -3.70 16.81
N VAL A 117 3.23 -3.49 16.02
CA VAL A 117 3.02 -4.23 14.77
C VAL A 117 3.19 -3.27 13.61
N HIS A 118 4.08 -3.65 12.72
CA HIS A 118 4.46 -2.91 11.53
C HIS A 118 3.85 -3.61 10.34
N ALA A 119 3.07 -2.87 9.57
CA ALA A 119 2.47 -3.40 8.34
C ALA A 119 2.48 -2.33 7.26
N ASN A 120 2.64 -2.80 6.03
CA ASN A 120 2.63 -1.99 4.83
C ASN A 120 1.19 -1.85 4.33
N VAL A 121 0.91 -0.70 3.74
CA VAL A 121 -0.32 -0.48 2.97
C VAL A 121 0.04 -0.79 1.53
N VAL A 122 -0.63 -1.79 0.95
CA VAL A 122 -0.37 -2.29 -0.40
C VAL A 122 -1.65 -2.18 -1.20
N TYR A 123 -1.54 -1.85 -2.48
CA TYR A 123 -2.64 -1.94 -3.44
C TYR A 123 -2.33 -3.04 -4.44
N ARG A 124 -3.13 -4.10 -4.44
CA ARG A 124 -3.02 -5.16 -5.44
C ARG A 124 -3.88 -4.84 -6.63
N LEU A 125 -3.28 -4.80 -7.80
CA LEU A 125 -3.95 -4.63 -9.08
C LEU A 125 -3.91 -5.96 -9.83
N MET A 126 -5.05 -6.38 -10.37
CA MET A 126 -5.24 -7.61 -11.11
C MET A 126 -5.57 -7.29 -12.57
N GLN A 127 -4.93 -7.99 -13.49
CA GLN A 127 -5.15 -7.85 -14.93
C GLN A 127 -6.63 -7.89 -15.34
N GLU A 128 -7.35 -8.90 -14.86
CA GLU A 128 -8.71 -9.20 -15.29
C GLU A 128 -9.73 -8.14 -14.85
N ASP A 129 -9.46 -7.45 -13.73
CA ASP A 129 -10.42 -6.57 -13.07
C ASP A 129 -10.07 -5.08 -13.19
N ASP A 130 -8.78 -4.73 -13.26
CA ASP A 130 -8.34 -3.37 -12.90
C ASP A 130 -7.80 -2.54 -14.05
N TRP A 131 -7.26 -3.15 -15.11
CA TRP A 131 -6.64 -2.37 -16.19
C TRP A 131 -7.65 -1.58 -17.02
N GLU A 132 -8.81 -2.17 -17.33
CA GLU A 132 -9.85 -1.47 -18.06
C GLU A 132 -10.43 -0.33 -17.22
N ALA A 133 -10.59 -0.54 -15.91
CA ALA A 133 -11.05 0.50 -14.98
C ALA A 133 -10.03 1.65 -14.88
N MET A 134 -8.74 1.33 -14.78
CA MET A 134 -7.66 2.32 -14.76
C MET A 134 -7.57 3.08 -16.08
N LEU A 135 -7.68 2.40 -17.23
CA LEU A 135 -7.73 3.03 -18.54
C LEU A 135 -8.91 3.99 -18.67
N ALA A 136 -10.10 3.58 -18.19
CA ALA A 136 -11.28 4.45 -18.20
C ALA A 136 -11.05 5.70 -17.34
N PHE A 137 -10.47 5.55 -16.15
CA PHE A 137 -10.11 6.66 -15.27
C PHE A 137 -9.15 7.67 -15.92
N LEU A 138 -8.13 7.18 -16.63
CA LEU A 138 -7.17 8.02 -17.37
C LEU A 138 -7.87 8.73 -18.53
N ASN A 139 -8.71 8.02 -19.29
CA ASN A 139 -9.45 8.56 -20.42
C ASN A 139 -10.48 9.63 -20.04
N GLU A 140 -11.07 9.57 -18.85
CA GLU A 140 -11.95 10.63 -18.31
C GLU A 140 -11.24 11.99 -18.17
N ARG A 141 -9.90 11.98 -18.11
CA ARG A 141 -9.07 13.18 -17.87
C ARG A 141 -8.32 13.66 -19.10
N LEU A 142 -8.34 12.90 -20.18
CA LEU A 142 -7.71 13.28 -21.44
C LEU A 142 -8.63 14.22 -22.24
N PRO A 143 -8.06 15.11 -23.07
CA PRO A 143 -8.86 15.97 -23.94
C PRO A 143 -9.62 15.14 -24.98
N GLU A 144 -10.71 15.72 -25.53
CA GLU A 144 -11.48 15.08 -26.61
C GLU A 144 -10.56 14.70 -27.79
N GLY A 145 -10.64 13.43 -28.21
CA GLY A 145 -9.79 12.86 -29.27
C GLY A 145 -8.40 12.41 -28.80
N GLY A 146 -8.04 12.62 -27.53
CA GLY A 146 -6.78 12.18 -26.95
C GLY A 146 -6.79 10.77 -26.35
N ALA A 147 -7.93 10.07 -26.36
CA ALA A 147 -8.14 8.81 -25.66
C ALA A 147 -7.05 7.76 -25.96
N LEU A 148 -6.64 7.07 -24.90
CA LEU A 148 -5.73 5.95 -24.85
C LEU A 148 -6.47 4.63 -25.07
N SER A 149 -5.75 3.66 -25.66
CA SER A 149 -6.18 2.26 -25.73
C SER A 149 -5.11 1.32 -25.18
N ILE A 150 -5.50 0.13 -24.72
CA ILE A 150 -4.53 -0.90 -24.28
C ILE A 150 -3.53 -1.25 -25.38
N GLU A 151 -3.98 -1.33 -26.64
CA GLU A 151 -3.09 -1.61 -27.79
C GLU A 151 -2.07 -0.51 -28.03
N GLU A 152 -2.42 0.75 -27.76
CA GLU A 152 -1.46 1.85 -27.81
C GLU A 152 -0.44 1.74 -26.69
N ILE A 153 -0.90 1.49 -25.46
CA ILE A 153 -0.05 1.34 -24.27
C ILE A 153 0.97 0.21 -24.43
N LYS A 154 0.61 -0.90 -25.07
CA LYS A 154 1.54 -2.02 -25.36
C LYS A 154 2.80 -1.62 -26.13
N ASN A 155 2.75 -0.49 -26.84
CA ASN A 155 3.86 0.00 -27.65
C ASN A 155 4.68 1.12 -26.97
N PHE A 156 4.32 1.52 -25.75
CA PHE A 156 5.04 2.55 -25.01
C PHE A 156 6.44 2.09 -24.60
N ASP A 157 7.35 3.05 -24.48
CA ASP A 157 8.67 2.84 -23.91
C ASP A 157 8.65 3.26 -22.44
N VAL A 158 8.46 2.27 -21.56
CA VAL A 158 8.35 2.51 -20.12
C VAL A 158 9.62 3.13 -19.55
N GLU A 159 10.80 2.81 -20.08
CA GLU A 159 12.06 3.40 -19.62
C GLU A 159 12.13 4.87 -20.03
N ALA A 160 11.70 5.21 -21.25
CA ALA A 160 11.60 6.61 -21.68
C ALA A 160 10.60 7.39 -20.83
N MET A 161 9.44 6.81 -20.50
CA MET A 161 8.44 7.43 -19.62
C MET A 161 8.98 7.70 -18.21
N ILE A 162 9.76 6.77 -17.64
CA ILE A 162 10.35 6.91 -16.29
C ILE A 162 11.47 7.96 -16.28
N ALA A 163 12.28 7.99 -17.34
CA ALA A 163 13.42 8.90 -17.45
C ALA A 163 13.06 10.31 -17.95
N PHE A 164 11.82 10.50 -18.42
CA PHE A 164 11.36 11.75 -19.04
C PHE A 164 11.48 12.94 -18.09
N ASP A 165 12.19 13.97 -18.54
CA ASP A 165 12.26 15.28 -17.90
C ASP A 165 11.39 16.29 -18.68
N PRO A 166 10.25 16.73 -18.11
CA PRO A 166 9.39 17.73 -18.74
C PRO A 166 10.08 19.05 -19.08
N GLU A 167 11.21 19.38 -18.45
CA GLU A 167 11.95 20.62 -18.72
C GLU A 167 12.99 20.48 -19.84
N GLU A 168 13.48 19.26 -20.11
CA GLU A 168 14.61 19.01 -21.03
C GLU A 168 14.23 18.18 -22.27
N ASP A 169 13.20 17.33 -22.19
CA ASP A 169 12.87 16.35 -23.22
C ASP A 169 11.69 16.78 -24.12
N GLU A 170 11.73 16.39 -25.40
CA GLU A 170 10.61 16.57 -26.32
C GLU A 170 9.59 15.44 -26.15
N PRO A 171 8.30 15.74 -25.84
CA PRO A 171 7.28 14.72 -25.66
C PRO A 171 6.83 14.10 -26.98
N ALA A 172 6.68 12.77 -27.00
CA ALA A 172 6.11 12.01 -28.11
C ALA A 172 4.94 11.14 -27.65
N ARG A 173 3.90 11.04 -28.48
CA ARG A 173 2.72 10.22 -28.14
C ARG A 173 3.07 8.73 -28.23
N GLU A 174 3.89 8.39 -29.20
CA GLU A 174 4.21 7.02 -29.61
C GLU A 174 4.96 6.24 -28.54
N ASP A 175 5.80 6.91 -27.74
CA ASP A 175 6.55 6.28 -26.65
C ASP A 175 5.90 6.48 -25.27
N GLY A 176 4.78 7.21 -25.20
CA GLY A 176 4.04 7.48 -23.97
C GLY A 176 4.44 8.78 -23.25
N THR A 177 5.57 9.40 -23.60
CA THR A 177 6.08 10.62 -22.91
C THR A 177 5.16 11.83 -23.09
N GLY A 178 4.40 11.90 -24.18
CA GLY A 178 3.38 12.93 -24.40
C GLY A 178 2.22 12.87 -23.41
N PHE A 179 1.89 11.68 -22.90
CA PHE A 179 0.90 11.54 -21.83
C PHE A 179 1.51 11.83 -20.45
N VAL A 180 2.78 11.47 -20.24
CA VAL A 180 3.54 11.85 -19.04
C VAL A 180 3.55 13.38 -18.91
N MET A 181 3.97 14.08 -19.96
CA MET A 181 3.95 15.54 -20.03
C MET A 181 2.56 16.10 -19.74
N TYR A 182 1.53 15.58 -20.41
CA TYR A 182 0.16 16.05 -20.21
C TYR A 182 -0.28 15.94 -18.75
N PHE A 183 -0.12 14.77 -18.12
CA PHE A 183 -0.55 14.61 -16.72
C PHE A 183 0.35 15.34 -15.73
N HIS A 184 1.64 15.53 -16.05
CA HIS A 184 2.55 16.35 -15.25
C HIS A 184 2.15 17.84 -15.27
N GLU A 185 1.72 18.37 -16.41
CA GLU A 185 1.22 19.76 -16.50
C GLU A 185 -0.13 19.96 -15.77
N GLN A 186 -0.88 18.88 -15.53
CA GLN A 186 -2.18 18.89 -14.83
C GLN A 186 -2.08 18.45 -13.35
N ASP A 187 -0.86 18.29 -12.82
CA ASP A 187 -0.58 17.69 -11.50
C ASP A 187 -1.28 18.41 -10.33
N GLU A 188 -1.62 19.70 -10.48
CA GLU A 188 -2.24 20.52 -9.43
C GLU A 188 -3.70 20.14 -9.10
N GLU A 189 -4.46 19.52 -10.01
CA GLU A 189 -5.89 19.24 -9.79
C GLU A 189 -6.17 17.89 -9.11
N ASP A 190 -5.33 16.89 -9.35
CA ASP A 190 -5.53 15.50 -8.91
C ASP A 190 -4.31 14.90 -8.16
N ASP A 191 -3.42 15.73 -7.58
CA ASP A 191 -2.20 15.30 -6.85
C ASP A 191 -1.31 14.27 -7.60
N GLY A 192 -1.28 14.28 -8.93
CA GLY A 192 -0.47 13.36 -9.74
C GLY A 192 -0.98 11.93 -9.82
N LEU A 193 -2.20 11.69 -9.38
CA LEU A 193 -2.85 10.37 -9.50
C LEU A 193 -2.97 9.87 -10.95
N PRO A 194 -3.33 10.71 -11.94
CA PRO A 194 -3.41 10.25 -13.33
C PRO A 194 -2.05 9.86 -13.89
N LEU A 195 -1.00 10.61 -13.54
CA LEU A 195 0.37 10.29 -13.95
C LEU A 195 0.82 8.94 -13.35
N LEU A 196 0.61 8.74 -12.05
CA LEU A 196 0.93 7.48 -11.38
C LEU A 196 0.16 6.30 -12.00
N GLY A 197 -1.15 6.46 -12.24
CA GLY A 197 -1.98 5.45 -12.88
C GLY A 197 -1.50 5.09 -14.29
N LEU A 198 -1.08 6.08 -15.08
CA LEU A 198 -0.48 5.85 -16.39
C LEU A 198 0.80 5.02 -16.30
N CYS A 199 1.72 5.37 -15.40
CA CYS A 199 2.99 4.65 -15.25
C CYS A 199 2.75 3.19 -14.81
N ILE A 200 1.86 2.97 -13.85
CA ILE A 200 1.47 1.63 -13.38
C ILE A 200 0.87 0.81 -14.54
N LEU A 201 -0.12 1.37 -15.25
CA LEU A 201 -0.80 0.68 -16.34
C LEU A 201 0.15 0.37 -17.49
N ALA A 202 1.01 1.32 -17.86
CA ALA A 202 2.01 1.12 -18.91
C ALA A 202 2.99 0.01 -18.55
N HIS A 203 3.53 0.03 -17.33
CA HIS A 203 4.43 -1.02 -16.86
C HIS A 203 3.73 -2.39 -16.84
N ALA A 204 2.50 -2.47 -16.34
CA ALA A 204 1.73 -3.71 -16.29
C ALA A 204 1.42 -4.29 -17.68
N VAL A 205 0.98 -3.44 -18.60
CA VAL A 205 0.57 -3.85 -19.96
C VAL A 205 1.76 -4.19 -20.85
N VAL A 206 2.85 -3.42 -20.80
CA VAL A 206 4.05 -3.65 -21.63
C VAL A 206 4.77 -4.93 -21.21
N HIS A 207 4.78 -5.25 -19.91
CA HIS A 207 5.45 -6.43 -19.38
C HIS A 207 4.54 -7.65 -19.16
N ASP A 208 3.25 -7.57 -19.55
CA ASP A 208 2.26 -8.66 -19.42
C ASP A 208 2.17 -9.19 -17.96
N ILE A 209 1.98 -8.28 -17.01
CA ILE A 209 2.00 -8.57 -15.57
C ILE A 209 0.62 -8.99 -15.07
N ASP A 210 0.41 -10.28 -14.77
CA ASP A 210 -0.90 -10.78 -14.29
C ASP A 210 -1.45 -10.02 -13.06
N TRP A 211 -0.57 -9.62 -12.14
CA TRP A 211 -0.91 -8.83 -10.96
C TRP A 211 0.27 -8.01 -10.45
N MET A 212 -0.01 -6.86 -9.84
CA MET A 212 0.98 -5.93 -9.33
C MET A 212 0.60 -5.45 -7.93
N ASP A 213 1.51 -5.60 -6.97
CA ASP A 213 1.40 -4.96 -5.66
C ASP A 213 2.13 -3.62 -5.71
N VAL A 214 1.39 -2.54 -5.48
CA VAL A 214 1.91 -1.17 -5.41
C VAL A 214 1.95 -0.74 -3.95
N GLU A 215 3.13 -0.38 -3.47
CA GLU A 215 3.36 0.12 -2.12
C GLU A 215 3.85 1.57 -2.16
N GLU A 216 3.40 2.39 -1.22
CA GLU A 216 3.98 3.73 -1.02
C GLU A 216 5.34 3.54 -0.33
N GLU A 217 6.42 3.98 -1.00
CA GLU A 217 7.80 3.83 -0.53
C GLU A 217 7.91 4.04 0.99
N PRO A 218 8.48 3.09 1.74
CA PRO A 218 8.55 3.19 3.19
C PRO A 218 9.64 4.20 3.54
N LEU A 219 9.32 5.49 3.47
CA LEU A 219 10.26 6.54 3.89
C LEU A 219 10.71 6.32 5.35
N TYR A 220 9.87 5.69 6.21
CA TYR A 220 10.24 5.11 7.50
C TYR A 220 9.27 3.99 7.92
N ASP A 221 9.78 3.06 8.75
CA ASP A 221 9.07 1.94 9.39
C ASP A 221 7.66 2.31 9.89
N ARG A 222 6.63 1.80 9.20
CA ARG A 222 5.23 2.11 9.46
C ARG A 222 4.75 1.33 10.68
N VAL A 223 4.88 1.91 11.87
CA VAL A 223 4.20 1.41 13.08
C VAL A 223 2.69 1.64 12.92
N LEU A 224 1.93 0.57 12.69
CA LEU A 224 0.47 0.69 12.61
C LEU A 224 -0.16 0.82 14.00
N TRP A 225 0.28 0.01 14.97
CA TRP A 225 -0.14 0.17 16.36
C TRP A 225 0.89 -0.39 17.35
N ARG A 226 0.71 0.02 18.61
CA ARG A 226 1.47 -0.42 19.76
C ARG A 226 0.53 -0.97 20.83
N ALA A 227 0.70 -2.22 21.22
CA ALA A 227 0.08 -2.79 22.42
C ALA A 227 1.02 -2.58 23.61
N GLY A 228 0.59 -1.85 24.66
CA GLY A 228 1.30 -1.71 25.94
C GLY A 228 0.87 -2.76 26.94
#